data_AF-A0A430UQU8-F1
#
_entry.id   AF-A0A430UQU8-F1
#
_cell.length_a   1.000
_cell.length_b   1.000
_cell.length_c   1.000
_cell.angle_alpha   90.00
_cell.angle_beta   90.00
_cell.angle_gamma   90.00
#
_symmetry.space_group_name_H-M   'P 1'
#
loop_
_entity.id
_entity.type
_entity.pdbx_description
1 polymer ?
#
loop_
_entity_poly.entity_id
_entity_poly.type
_entity_poly.pdbx_seq_one_letter_code
_entity_poly.pdbx_strand_id
1 'polypeptide(L)'
;MKKRDDLEPHLPNGAPRCQARSKRTGEQCRRPAVQGYSVCHVHGAGSPARVARGERKPPGRPPIHGLYSKRAQASLRALYEEVLALGDVDATDREVAMLKAVVWYLLEGAEALEARHQALDALFATLETMAQGGKNEAREYAQVLAQAERLMREVQSYLDRLGEAAMRVVAAVRMRADTAAKNAQAKAAQALVAYVEELKAVLMEHLEPETYEAILEALERRVLVQAARALPPG
;
A
#
# COMPACT_ATOMS: atom_id res chain seq x y z
N MET A 1 -41.58 -1.76 0.80
CA MET A 1 -40.42 -0.91 1.14
C MET A 1 -40.56 0.42 0.44
N LYS A 2 -40.65 1.55 1.17
CA LYS A 2 -40.69 2.89 0.58
C LYS A 2 -39.32 3.20 -0.04
N LYS A 3 -39.26 3.49 -1.35
CA LYS A 3 -38.09 4.12 -1.98
C LYS A 3 -37.84 5.45 -1.28
N ARG A 4 -36.77 5.54 -0.48
CA ARG A 4 -36.25 6.83 -0.01
C ARG A 4 -35.38 7.39 -1.13
N ASP A 5 -36.00 8.12 -2.04
CA ASP A 5 -35.32 8.78 -3.16
C ASP A 5 -34.74 10.16 -2.77
N ASP A 6 -34.75 10.48 -1.47
CA ASP A 6 -34.52 11.83 -0.94
C ASP A 6 -33.25 11.88 -0.06
N LEU A 7 -32.18 11.16 -0.42
CA LEU A 7 -30.92 11.32 0.31
C LEU A 7 -30.27 12.65 -0.09
N GLU A 8 -29.88 13.44 0.91
CA GLU A 8 -29.18 14.70 0.70
C GLU A 8 -27.98 14.54 -0.26
N PRO A 9 -27.74 15.53 -1.14
CA PRO A 9 -26.67 15.48 -2.13
C PRO A 9 -25.27 15.42 -1.51
N HIS A 10 -25.16 15.60 -0.20
CA HIS A 10 -23.92 15.50 0.57
C HIS A 10 -24.05 14.42 1.66
N LEU A 11 -22.91 13.91 2.08
CA LEU A 11 -22.79 13.06 3.27
C LEU A 11 -22.79 13.93 4.54
N PRO A 12 -23.02 13.34 5.73
CA PRO A 12 -22.99 14.08 7.00
C PRO A 12 -21.68 14.85 7.27
N ASN A 13 -20.58 14.46 6.61
CA ASN A 13 -19.29 15.12 6.69
C ASN A 13 -19.07 16.21 5.61
N GLY A 14 -20.13 16.62 4.90
CA GLY A 14 -20.08 17.66 3.86
C GLY A 14 -19.52 17.22 2.51
N ALA A 15 -19.03 15.98 2.38
CA ALA A 15 -18.52 15.48 1.11
C ALA A 15 -19.67 15.22 0.10
N PRO A 16 -19.48 15.49 -1.21
CA PRO A 16 -20.50 15.22 -2.22
C PRO A 16 -20.81 13.72 -2.29
N ARG A 17 -22.09 13.37 -2.41
CA ARG A 17 -22.57 11.99 -2.47
C ARG A 17 -22.56 11.47 -3.91
N CYS A 18 -22.25 10.18 -4.07
CA CYS A 18 -22.43 9.49 -5.34
C CYS A 18 -23.90 9.49 -5.80
N GLN A 19 -24.15 9.97 -7.01
CA GLN A 19 -25.49 10.05 -7.61
C GLN A 19 -25.93 8.74 -8.30
N ALA A 20 -25.06 7.73 -8.37
CA ALA A 20 -25.41 6.44 -8.97
C ALA A 20 -26.32 5.60 -8.07
N ARG A 21 -27.13 4.72 -8.68
CA ARG A 21 -27.93 3.71 -7.99
C ARG A 21 -27.23 2.36 -8.01
N SER A 22 -27.32 1.62 -6.91
CA SER A 22 -26.83 0.25 -6.79
C SER A 22 -27.54 -0.65 -7.80
N LYS A 23 -26.78 -1.37 -8.62
CA LYS A 23 -27.35 -2.35 -9.57
C LYS A 23 -28.09 -3.50 -8.88
N ARG A 24 -27.67 -3.87 -7.66
CA ARG A 24 -28.23 -5.01 -6.91
C ARG A 24 -29.51 -4.64 -6.15
N THR A 25 -29.61 -3.41 -5.67
CA THR A 25 -30.71 -2.99 -4.77
C THR A 25 -31.59 -1.89 -5.34
N GLY A 26 -31.18 -1.20 -6.41
CA GLY A 26 -31.88 -0.04 -6.98
C GLY A 26 -31.83 1.23 -6.13
N GLU A 27 -31.32 1.15 -4.91
CA GLU A 27 -31.17 2.26 -3.98
C GLU A 27 -30.01 3.19 -4.36
N GLN A 28 -30.11 4.47 -3.99
CA GLN A 28 -29.05 5.45 -4.21
C GLN A 28 -27.78 5.07 -3.43
N CYS A 29 -26.63 5.23 -4.07
CA CYS A 29 -25.35 4.91 -3.47
C CYS A 29 -25.04 5.84 -2.30
N ARG A 30 -24.64 5.25 -1.17
CA ARG A 30 -24.28 6.00 0.05
C ARG A 30 -22.79 6.35 0.15
N ARG A 31 -21.99 6.09 -0.88
CA ARG A 31 -20.54 6.37 -0.88
C ARG A 31 -20.27 7.83 -1.28
N PRO A 32 -19.15 8.42 -0.83
CA PRO A 32 -18.70 9.73 -1.31
C PRO A 32 -18.36 9.67 -2.80
N ALA A 33 -18.72 10.72 -3.54
CA ALA A 33 -18.26 10.94 -4.88
C ALA A 33 -16.77 11.31 -4.88
N VAL A 34 -16.04 10.90 -5.91
CA VAL A 34 -14.63 11.31 -6.08
C VAL A 34 -14.59 12.78 -6.47
N GLN A 35 -13.63 13.54 -5.95
CA GLN A 35 -13.46 14.96 -6.28
C GLN A 35 -13.40 15.16 -7.80
N GLY A 36 -14.28 16.03 -8.32
CA GLY A 36 -14.43 16.26 -9.76
C GLY A 36 -15.40 15.31 -10.49
N TYR A 37 -16.08 14.40 -9.78
CA TYR A 37 -17.09 13.48 -10.31
C TYR A 37 -18.39 13.56 -9.54
N SER A 38 -19.48 13.16 -10.20
CA SER A 38 -20.78 12.92 -9.57
C SER A 38 -20.95 11.50 -9.01
N VAL A 39 -19.96 10.62 -9.19
CA VAL A 39 -20.02 9.20 -8.81
C VAL A 39 -18.79 8.78 -7.99
N CYS A 40 -18.89 7.67 -7.26
CA CYS A 40 -17.79 7.08 -6.48
C CYS A 40 -16.94 6.10 -7.32
N HIS A 41 -15.79 5.67 -6.79
CA HIS A 41 -14.87 4.74 -7.48
C HIS A 41 -15.55 3.43 -7.95
N VAL A 42 -16.42 2.80 -7.13
CA VAL A 42 -17.16 1.58 -7.53
C VAL A 42 -18.25 1.81 -8.57
N HIS A 43 -18.76 3.04 -8.69
CA HIS A 43 -19.72 3.41 -9.73
C HIS A 43 -19.04 4.12 -10.92
N GLY A 44 -17.71 3.93 -11.04
CA GLY A 44 -16.95 4.23 -12.24
C GLY A 44 -16.34 5.63 -12.28
N ALA A 45 -16.18 6.31 -11.14
CA ALA A 45 -15.31 7.47 -11.10
C ALA A 45 -13.88 7.05 -11.49
N GLY A 46 -13.39 7.59 -12.60
CA GLY A 46 -12.03 7.32 -13.08
C GLY A 46 -11.74 5.89 -13.55
N SER A 47 -12.73 5.13 -14.03
CA SER A 47 -12.48 3.79 -14.61
C SER A 47 -11.47 3.88 -15.78
N PRO A 48 -10.33 3.16 -15.72
CA PRO A 48 -9.25 3.26 -16.72
C PRO A 48 -9.72 3.09 -18.16
N ALA A 49 -10.65 2.16 -18.40
CA ALA A 49 -11.21 1.89 -19.72
C ALA A 49 -12.03 3.07 -20.30
N ARG A 50 -12.69 3.86 -19.46
CA ARG A 50 -13.48 5.02 -19.90
C ARG A 50 -12.64 6.30 -20.01
N VAL A 51 -11.58 6.39 -19.20
CA VAL A 51 -10.57 7.44 -19.31
C VAL A 51 -9.79 7.28 -20.62
N ALA A 52 -9.37 6.05 -20.95
CA ALA A 52 -8.69 5.73 -22.20
C ALA A 52 -9.56 6.00 -23.45
N ARG A 53 -10.89 5.90 -23.33
CA ARG A 53 -11.84 6.24 -24.42
C ARG A 53 -12.28 7.71 -24.44
N GLY A 54 -11.73 8.56 -23.56
CA GLY A 54 -12.09 9.99 -23.49
C GLY A 54 -13.49 10.29 -22.96
N GLU A 55 -14.27 9.27 -22.55
CA GLU A 55 -15.64 9.43 -22.05
C GLU A 55 -15.69 10.10 -20.67
N ARG A 56 -14.60 10.06 -19.91
CA ARG A 56 -14.51 10.61 -18.56
C ARG A 56 -13.13 11.21 -18.30
N LYS A 57 -13.09 12.25 -17.47
CA LYS A 57 -11.84 12.77 -16.91
C LYS A 57 -11.07 11.63 -16.20
N PRO A 58 -9.73 11.64 -16.16
CA PRO A 58 -8.96 10.75 -15.29
C PRO A 58 -9.30 11.04 -13.82
N PRO A 59 -9.45 10.02 -12.95
CA PRO A 59 -9.74 10.25 -11.53
C PRO A 59 -8.77 11.33 -11.07
N GLY A 60 -9.30 12.35 -10.37
CA GLY A 60 -8.53 13.55 -10.03
C GLY A 60 -7.13 13.16 -9.59
N ARG A 61 -6.14 13.96 -10.03
CA ARG A 61 -4.70 13.70 -9.88
C ARG A 61 -4.47 12.87 -8.60
N PRO A 62 -3.89 11.66 -8.70
CA PRO A 62 -3.59 10.85 -7.52
C PRO A 62 -3.01 11.78 -6.45
N PRO A 63 -3.40 11.66 -5.16
CA PRO A 63 -2.84 12.49 -4.12
C PRO A 63 -1.33 12.50 -4.34
N ILE A 64 -0.79 13.66 -4.68
CA ILE A 64 0.64 13.82 -4.78
C ILE A 64 1.08 13.82 -3.32
N HIS A 65 1.25 12.63 -2.77
CA HIS A 65 2.15 12.42 -1.66
C HIS A 65 3.52 13.01 -2.07
N GLY A 66 4.27 13.52 -1.11
CA GLY A 66 5.51 14.31 -1.30
C GLY A 66 6.57 13.73 -2.24
N LEU A 67 6.41 12.49 -2.73
CA LEU A 67 7.19 11.81 -3.79
C LEU A 67 7.51 12.65 -5.04
N TYR A 68 6.81 13.76 -5.31
CA TYR A 68 7.07 14.62 -6.49
C TYR A 68 7.24 16.12 -6.18
N SER A 69 7.21 16.53 -4.91
CA SER A 69 7.48 17.92 -4.56
C SER A 69 8.96 18.07 -4.24
N LYS A 70 9.69 18.88 -5.02
CA LYS A 70 11.03 19.36 -4.65
C LYS A 70 10.93 20.00 -3.26
N ARG A 71 11.44 19.33 -2.22
CA ARG A 71 11.46 19.82 -0.85
C ARG A 71 12.90 20.05 -0.43
N ALA A 72 13.11 21.13 0.30
CA ALA A 72 14.34 21.33 1.05
C ALA A 72 14.51 20.16 2.04
N GLN A 73 15.75 19.65 2.19
CA GLN A 73 16.10 18.48 3.01
C GLN A 73 15.30 18.42 4.31
N ALA A 74 14.27 17.56 4.36
CA ALA A 74 13.50 17.38 5.56
C ALA A 74 14.30 16.50 6.54
N SER A 75 14.21 16.80 7.83
CA SER A 75 14.77 15.89 8.84
C SER A 75 14.00 14.57 8.83
N LEU A 76 14.69 13.46 9.15
CA LEU A 76 14.06 12.14 9.27
C LEU A 76 12.84 12.17 10.22
N ARG A 77 12.89 12.98 11.28
CA ARG A 77 11.79 13.17 12.22
C ARG A 77 10.57 13.83 11.57
N ALA A 78 10.77 14.87 10.76
CA ALA A 78 9.68 15.54 10.06
C ALA A 78 9.02 14.58 9.05
N LEU A 79 9.82 13.79 8.33
CA LEU A 79 9.32 12.77 7.41
C LEU A 79 8.54 11.67 8.15
N TYR A 80 9.01 11.24 9.32
CA TYR A 80 8.29 10.27 10.15
C TYR A 80 6.92 10.79 10.61
N GLU A 81 6.86 12.03 11.09
CA GLU A 81 5.60 12.66 11.52
C GLU A 81 4.62 12.82 10.32
N GLU A 82 5.14 13.13 9.13
CA GLU A 82 4.35 13.17 7.90
C GLU A 82 3.81 11.79 7.48
N VAL A 83 4.64 10.74 7.56
CA VAL A 83 4.19 9.37 7.26
C VAL A 83 3.05 8.96 8.19
N LEU A 84 3.17 9.26 9.49
CA LEU A 84 2.09 8.99 10.45
C LEU A 84 0.80 9.76 10.12
N ALA A 85 0.93 11.01 9.65
CA ALA A 85 -0.20 11.87 9.32
C ALA A 85 -0.98 11.41 8.07
N LEU A 86 -0.43 10.53 7.23
CA LEU A 86 -1.11 10.02 6.03
C LEU A 86 -2.35 9.16 6.36
N GLY A 87 -2.45 8.62 7.58
CA GLY A 87 -3.65 7.91 8.04
C GLY A 87 -4.01 6.63 7.24
N ASP A 88 -3.07 6.11 6.45
CA ASP A 88 -3.21 4.85 5.72
C ASP A 88 -3.19 3.65 6.67
N VAL A 89 -3.76 2.51 6.26
CA VAL A 89 -3.84 1.27 7.06
C VAL A 89 -2.43 0.74 7.42
N ASP A 90 -1.44 1.07 6.59
CA ASP A 90 -0.01 0.78 6.83
C ASP A 90 0.71 1.85 7.67
N ALA A 91 0.11 3.02 7.89
CA ALA A 91 0.71 4.17 8.58
C ALA A 91 0.45 4.19 10.09
N THR A 92 -0.47 3.36 10.61
CA THR A 92 -0.75 3.26 12.04
C THR A 92 0.37 2.60 12.86
N ASP A 93 1.40 2.07 12.20
CA ASP A 93 2.48 1.39 12.88
C ASP A 93 3.82 2.11 12.73
N ARG A 94 4.39 2.40 13.90
CA ARG A 94 5.59 3.20 14.05
C ARG A 94 6.81 2.61 13.34
N GLU A 95 6.93 1.28 13.26
CA GLU A 95 8.08 0.63 12.62
C GLU A 95 8.04 0.77 11.10
N VAL A 96 6.88 0.51 10.49
CA VAL A 96 6.67 0.69 9.05
C VAL A 96 6.77 2.18 8.69
N ALA A 97 6.22 3.05 9.53
CA ALA A 97 6.31 4.50 9.34
C ALA A 97 7.76 4.99 9.38
N MET A 98 8.57 4.50 10.32
CA MET A 98 10.00 4.81 10.41
C MET A 98 10.75 4.32 9.17
N LEU A 99 10.52 3.08 8.72
CA LEU A 99 11.19 2.55 7.52
C LEU A 99 10.82 3.35 6.27
N LYS A 100 9.55 3.73 6.12
CA LYS A 100 9.09 4.62 5.03
C LYS A 100 9.77 5.99 5.11
N ALA A 101 9.88 6.57 6.31
CA ALA A 101 10.56 7.85 6.52
C ALA A 101 12.07 7.77 6.18
N VAL A 102 12.74 6.66 6.49
CA VAL A 102 14.14 6.43 6.10
C VAL A 102 14.28 6.38 4.58
N VAL A 103 13.40 5.66 3.89
CA VAL A 103 13.39 5.62 2.43
C VAL A 103 13.19 7.02 1.86
N TRP A 104 12.26 7.80 2.41
CA TRP A 104 12.01 9.18 1.97
C TRP A 104 13.21 10.09 2.22
N TYR A 105 13.84 9.99 3.40
CA TYR A 105 15.04 10.75 3.72
C TYR A 105 16.18 10.45 2.75
N LEU A 106 16.36 9.16 2.42
CA LEU A 106 17.31 8.77 1.40
C LEU A 106 16.91 9.38 0.06
N LEU A 107 15.69 9.18 -0.44
CA LEU A 107 15.23 9.72 -1.72
C LEU A 107 15.36 11.25 -1.85
N GLU A 108 15.10 12.02 -0.79
CA GLU A 108 15.31 13.47 -0.79
C GLU A 108 16.80 13.84 -0.87
N GLY A 109 17.68 13.01 -0.30
CA GLY A 109 19.12 13.11 -0.47
C GLY A 109 19.63 12.79 -1.88
N ALA A 110 18.76 12.39 -2.83
CA ALA A 110 19.17 12.06 -4.20
C ALA A 110 19.66 13.29 -5.00
N GLU A 111 19.38 14.52 -4.56
CA GLU A 111 20.06 15.69 -5.14
C GLU A 111 21.58 15.65 -4.93
N ALA A 112 22.03 15.02 -3.85
CA ALA A 112 23.46 14.80 -3.61
C ALA A 112 24.03 13.67 -4.50
N LEU A 113 23.20 12.79 -5.07
CA LEU A 113 23.63 11.85 -6.12
C LEU A 113 23.91 12.58 -7.42
N GLU A 114 23.05 13.53 -7.80
CA GLU A 114 23.22 14.35 -9.00
C GLU A 114 24.54 15.14 -8.95
N ALA A 115 24.84 15.77 -7.81
CA ALA A 115 26.11 16.47 -7.62
C ALA A 115 27.33 15.53 -7.71
N ARG A 116 27.23 14.29 -7.21
CA ARG A 116 28.29 13.28 -7.32
C ARG A 116 28.45 12.78 -8.74
N HIS A 117 27.37 12.65 -9.49
CA HIS A 117 27.40 12.28 -10.91
C HIS A 117 28.14 13.34 -11.72
N GLN A 118 27.79 14.62 -11.54
CA GLN A 118 28.49 15.74 -12.18
C GLN A 118 29.98 15.79 -11.82
N ALA A 119 30.34 15.49 -10.56
CA ALA A 119 31.74 15.40 -10.14
C ALA A 119 32.47 14.24 -10.84
N LEU A 120 31.80 13.10 -11.06
CA LEU A 120 32.36 11.97 -11.79
C LEU A 120 32.59 12.32 -13.27
N ASP A 121 31.63 13.00 -13.90
CA ASP A 121 31.74 13.47 -15.29
C ASP A 121 32.92 14.44 -15.47
N ALA A 122 33.13 15.34 -14.50
CA ALA A 122 34.28 16.24 -14.51
C ALA A 122 35.62 15.49 -14.41
N LEU A 123 35.69 14.41 -13.62
CA LEU A 123 36.88 13.57 -13.53
C LEU A 123 37.12 12.79 -14.83
N PHE A 124 36.07 12.29 -15.49
CA PHE A 124 36.21 11.66 -16.80
C PHE A 124 36.71 12.64 -17.86
N ALA A 125 36.15 13.86 -17.92
CA ALA A 125 36.64 14.90 -18.82
C ALA A 125 38.13 15.26 -18.55
N THR A 126 38.53 15.24 -17.28
CA THR A 126 39.95 15.44 -16.89
C THR A 126 40.82 14.30 -17.44
N LEU A 127 40.41 13.05 -17.27
CA LEU A 127 41.13 11.89 -17.82
C LEU A 127 41.24 11.93 -19.34
N GLU A 128 40.19 12.33 -20.04
CA GLU A 128 40.20 12.49 -21.50
C GLU A 128 41.18 13.56 -21.95
N THR A 129 41.19 14.71 -21.26
CA THR A 129 42.13 15.81 -21.54
C THR A 129 43.57 15.36 -21.30
N MET A 130 43.82 14.62 -20.21
CA MET A 130 45.12 14.05 -19.91
C MET A 130 45.57 13.04 -20.99
N ALA A 131 44.67 12.21 -21.49
CA ALA A 131 44.96 11.24 -22.54
C ALA A 131 45.35 11.92 -23.87
N GLN A 132 44.75 13.09 -24.16
CA GLN A 132 45.03 13.87 -25.37
C GLN A 132 46.29 14.75 -25.26
N GLY A 133 46.68 15.16 -24.06
CA GLY A 133 47.73 16.15 -23.80
C GLY A 133 49.19 15.69 -23.84
N GLY A 134 49.48 14.41 -24.09
CA GLY A 134 50.86 13.89 -24.07
C GLY A 134 51.38 13.62 -22.64
N LYS A 135 52.71 13.67 -22.43
CA LYS A 135 53.44 13.13 -21.25
C LYS A 135 52.93 13.64 -19.88
N ASN A 136 51.88 13.00 -19.37
CA ASN A 136 51.43 13.14 -17.98
C ASN A 136 52.09 12.07 -17.11
N GLU A 137 52.33 12.40 -15.84
CA GLU A 137 52.96 11.44 -14.93
C GLU A 137 51.95 10.36 -14.52
N ALA A 138 52.40 9.10 -14.41
CA ALA A 138 51.55 8.00 -13.94
C ALA A 138 50.89 8.30 -12.58
N ARG A 139 51.54 9.13 -11.76
CA ARG A 139 51.04 9.59 -10.47
C ARG A 139 49.79 10.45 -10.59
N GLU A 140 49.70 11.29 -11.62
CA GLU A 140 48.55 12.18 -11.84
C GLU A 140 47.31 11.37 -12.25
N TYR A 141 47.48 10.40 -13.16
CA TYR A 141 46.40 9.46 -13.50
C TYR A 141 45.92 8.68 -12.28
N ALA A 142 46.84 8.17 -11.47
CA ALA A 142 46.49 7.43 -10.26
C ALA A 142 45.68 8.29 -9.26
N GLN A 143 45.99 9.60 -9.16
CA GLN A 143 45.22 10.51 -8.30
C GLN A 143 43.78 10.71 -8.81
N VAL A 144 43.59 10.95 -10.10
CA VAL A 144 42.26 11.15 -10.69
C VAL A 144 41.43 9.86 -10.60
N LEU A 145 42.04 8.70 -10.89
CA LEU A 145 41.39 7.40 -10.75
C LEU A 145 41.00 7.11 -9.29
N ALA A 146 41.85 7.42 -8.31
CA ALA A 146 41.52 7.23 -6.90
C ALA A 146 40.35 8.10 -6.45
N GLN A 147 40.25 9.33 -6.98
CA GLN A 147 39.10 10.22 -6.72
C GLN A 147 37.80 9.66 -7.34
N ALA A 148 37.87 9.17 -8.58
CA ALA A 148 36.73 8.55 -9.25
C ALA A 148 36.27 7.28 -8.50
N GLU A 149 37.19 6.40 -8.13
CA GLU A 149 36.90 5.19 -7.37
C GLU A 149 36.25 5.49 -6.02
N ARG A 150 36.69 6.56 -5.34
CA ARG A 150 36.06 7.01 -4.09
C ARG A 150 34.62 7.45 -4.34
N LEU A 151 34.37 8.30 -5.33
CA LEU A 151 33.02 8.77 -5.64
C LEU A 151 32.10 7.62 -6.05
N MET A 152 32.58 6.70 -6.87
CA MET A 152 31.83 5.49 -7.27
C MET A 152 31.46 4.63 -6.05
N ARG A 153 32.37 4.44 -5.10
CA ARG A 153 32.08 3.73 -3.84
C ARG A 153 31.03 4.45 -2.97
N GLU A 154 31.10 5.77 -2.90
CA GLU A 154 30.12 6.57 -2.16
C GLU A 154 28.71 6.45 -2.78
N VAL A 155 28.62 6.52 -4.12
CA VAL A 155 27.37 6.32 -4.87
C VAL A 155 26.83 4.91 -4.67
N GLN A 156 27.66 3.89 -4.82
CA GLN A 156 27.25 2.49 -4.62
C GLN A 156 26.72 2.25 -3.22
N SER A 157 27.45 2.70 -2.18
CA SER A 157 27.03 2.57 -0.78
C SER A 157 25.70 3.27 -0.50
N TYR A 158 25.43 4.40 -1.17
CA TYR A 158 24.14 5.07 -1.05
C TYR A 158 23.01 4.27 -1.70
N LEU A 159 23.23 3.75 -2.92
CA LEU A 159 22.24 2.92 -3.62
C LEU A 159 21.90 1.64 -2.84
N ASP A 160 22.92 0.99 -2.26
CA ASP A 160 22.74 -0.21 -1.44
C ASP A 160 21.87 0.09 -0.21
N ARG A 161 22.12 1.21 0.49
CA ARG A 161 21.30 1.65 1.64
C ARG A 161 19.86 1.94 1.26
N LEU A 162 19.64 2.58 0.11
CA LEU A 162 18.29 2.85 -0.40
C LEU A 162 17.56 1.55 -0.74
N GLY A 163 18.22 0.62 -1.43
CA GLY A 163 17.68 -0.69 -1.78
C GLY A 163 17.34 -1.51 -0.54
N GLU A 164 18.23 -1.57 0.45
CA GLU A 164 18.00 -2.29 1.69
C GLU A 164 16.81 -1.71 2.47
N ALA A 165 16.75 -0.38 2.63
CA ALA A 165 15.64 0.28 3.31
C ALA A 165 14.30 0.00 2.61
N ALA A 166 14.26 0.07 1.27
CA ALA A 166 13.07 -0.23 0.48
C ALA A 166 12.63 -1.70 0.66
N MET A 167 13.56 -2.65 0.62
CA MET A 167 13.26 -4.07 0.82
C MET A 167 12.71 -4.35 2.22
N ARG A 168 13.24 -3.68 3.26
CA ARG A 168 12.71 -3.79 4.62
C ARG A 168 11.26 -3.29 4.73
N VAL A 169 10.91 -2.19 4.05
CA VAL A 169 9.51 -1.73 3.98
C VAL A 169 8.61 -2.80 3.36
N VAL A 170 9.00 -3.35 2.20
CA VAL A 170 8.22 -4.39 1.51
C VAL A 170 8.01 -5.62 2.40
N ALA A 171 9.08 -6.09 3.05
CA ALA A 171 9.00 -7.23 3.96
C ALA A 171 8.07 -6.96 5.15
N ALA A 172 8.18 -5.79 5.77
CA ALA A 172 7.34 -5.41 6.90
C ALA A 172 5.85 -5.33 6.51
N VAL A 173 5.52 -4.70 5.38
CA VAL A 173 4.14 -4.61 4.88
C VAL A 173 3.57 -6.00 4.56
N ARG A 174 4.34 -6.87 3.91
CA ARG A 174 3.91 -8.24 3.60
C ARG A 174 3.62 -9.05 4.87
N MET A 175 4.55 -9.04 5.83
CA MET A 175 4.38 -9.77 7.09
C MET A 175 3.11 -9.31 7.83
N ARG A 176 2.82 -8.00 7.82
CA ARG A 176 1.60 -7.43 8.42
C ARG A 176 0.33 -7.92 7.75
N ALA A 177 0.30 -7.90 6.42
CA ALA A 177 -0.86 -8.37 5.66
C ALA A 177 -1.16 -9.84 5.99
N ASP A 178 -0.12 -10.68 6.09
CA ASP A 178 -0.26 -12.08 6.47
C ASP A 178 -0.79 -12.24 7.90
N THR A 179 -0.25 -11.48 8.86
CA THR A 179 -0.73 -11.49 10.26
C THR A 179 -2.19 -11.03 10.36
N ALA A 180 -2.58 -9.97 9.64
CA ALA A 180 -3.94 -9.47 9.63
C ALA A 180 -4.92 -10.51 9.05
N ALA A 181 -4.54 -11.17 7.95
CA ALA A 181 -5.33 -12.24 7.35
C ALA A 181 -5.52 -13.42 8.31
N LYS A 182 -4.45 -13.88 8.97
CA LYS A 182 -4.51 -14.96 9.98
C LYS A 182 -5.39 -14.58 11.17
N ASN A 183 -5.26 -13.35 11.67
CA ASN A 183 -6.10 -12.86 12.76
C ASN A 183 -7.58 -12.77 12.36
N ALA A 184 -7.88 -12.34 11.14
CA ALA A 184 -9.24 -12.32 10.62
C ALA A 184 -9.83 -13.72 10.50
N GLN A 185 -9.05 -14.70 10.01
CA GLN A 185 -9.44 -16.11 9.96
C GLN A 185 -9.70 -16.67 11.36
N ALA A 186 -8.83 -16.41 12.33
CA ALA A 186 -9.01 -16.85 13.72
C ALA A 186 -10.29 -16.27 14.34
N LYS A 187 -10.56 -14.97 14.13
CA LYS A 187 -11.81 -14.33 14.59
C LYS A 187 -13.04 -14.93 13.92
N ALA A 188 -12.99 -15.22 12.63
CA ALA A 188 -14.09 -15.86 11.91
C ALA A 188 -14.35 -17.28 12.46
N ALA A 189 -13.30 -18.05 12.75
CA ALA A 189 -13.42 -19.37 13.36
C ALA A 189 -14.03 -19.30 14.77
N GLN A 190 -13.59 -18.35 15.60
CA GLN A 190 -14.18 -18.12 16.93
C GLN A 190 -15.67 -17.77 16.85
N ALA A 191 -16.05 -16.88 15.92
CA ALA A 191 -17.45 -16.53 15.71
C ALA A 191 -18.28 -17.74 15.25
N LEU A 192 -17.72 -18.60 14.39
CA LEU A 192 -18.39 -19.83 13.96
C LEU A 192 -18.61 -20.78 15.14
N VAL A 193 -17.61 -20.97 16.01
CA VAL A 193 -17.75 -21.79 17.22
C VAL A 193 -18.87 -21.25 18.11
N ALA A 194 -18.90 -19.94 18.36
CA ALA A 194 -19.96 -19.30 19.15
C ALA A 194 -21.35 -19.54 18.54
N TYR A 195 -21.51 -19.38 17.22
CA TYR A 195 -22.79 -19.66 16.55
C TYR A 195 -23.19 -21.14 16.63
N VAL A 196 -22.23 -22.06 16.58
CA VAL A 196 -22.51 -23.49 16.76
C VAL A 196 -22.96 -23.79 18.18
N GLU A 197 -22.33 -23.17 19.19
CA GLU A 197 -22.74 -23.31 20.59
C GLU A 197 -24.14 -22.75 20.83
N GLU A 198 -24.46 -21.57 20.30
CA GLU A 198 -25.82 -20.99 20.36
C GLU A 198 -26.84 -21.89 19.67
N LEU A 199 -26.51 -22.41 18.47
CA LEU A 199 -27.38 -23.33 17.76
C LEU A 199 -27.62 -24.61 18.57
N LYS A 200 -26.57 -25.18 19.19
CA LYS A 200 -26.70 -26.36 20.06
C LYS A 200 -27.65 -26.10 21.22
N ALA A 201 -27.51 -24.96 21.89
CA ALA A 201 -28.38 -24.59 22.99
C ALA A 201 -29.86 -24.52 22.56
N VAL A 202 -30.14 -23.86 21.43
CA VAL A 202 -31.50 -23.76 20.88
C VAL A 202 -32.06 -25.13 20.49
N LEU A 203 -31.25 -25.99 19.86
CA LEU A 203 -31.68 -27.33 19.46
C LEU A 203 -31.97 -28.22 20.68
N MET A 204 -31.16 -28.14 21.73
CA MET A 204 -31.39 -28.89 22.98
C MET A 204 -32.67 -28.47 23.70
N GLU A 205 -33.05 -27.19 23.61
CA GLU A 205 -34.27 -26.68 24.25
C GLU A 205 -35.56 -27.16 23.55
N HIS A 206 -35.49 -27.43 22.25
CA HIS A 206 -36.67 -27.64 21.42
C HIS A 206 -36.82 -29.04 20.82
N LEU A 207 -35.87 -29.94 21.01
CA LEU A 207 -35.88 -31.28 20.44
C LEU A 207 -35.77 -32.36 21.49
N GLU A 208 -36.41 -33.49 21.22
CA GLU A 208 -36.20 -34.72 21.99
C GLU A 208 -34.75 -35.22 21.82
N PRO A 209 -34.15 -35.85 22.85
CA PRO A 209 -32.74 -36.21 22.86
C PRO A 209 -32.29 -37.03 21.65
N GLU A 210 -33.07 -38.02 21.20
CA GLU A 210 -32.68 -38.84 20.03
C GLU A 210 -32.68 -38.03 18.73
N THR A 211 -33.59 -37.05 18.61
CA THR A 211 -33.68 -36.18 17.43
C THR A 211 -32.55 -35.15 17.40
N TYR A 212 -32.18 -34.62 18.58
CA TYR A 212 -31.04 -33.73 18.74
C TYR A 212 -29.73 -34.41 18.33
N GLU A 213 -29.47 -35.62 18.83
CA GLU A 213 -28.26 -36.38 18.48
C GLU A 213 -28.17 -36.68 16.99
N ALA A 214 -29.26 -37.13 16.37
CA ALA A 214 -29.30 -37.39 14.93
C ALA A 214 -29.03 -36.13 14.08
N ILE A 215 -29.56 -34.97 14.49
CA ILE A 215 -29.34 -33.70 13.79
C ILE A 215 -27.90 -33.21 13.97
N LEU A 216 -27.33 -33.34 15.16
CA LEU A 216 -25.94 -33.00 15.42
C LEU A 216 -24.98 -33.83 14.57
N GLU A 217 -25.19 -35.14 14.55
CA GLU A 217 -24.34 -36.06 13.79
C GLU A 217 -24.41 -35.74 12.28
N ALA A 218 -25.61 -35.39 11.79
CA ALA A 218 -25.79 -34.93 10.41
C ALA A 218 -25.10 -33.58 10.14
N LEU A 219 -25.15 -32.64 11.09
CA LEU A 219 -24.50 -31.34 10.98
C LEU A 219 -22.97 -31.48 10.93
N GLU A 220 -22.40 -32.27 11.84
CA GLU A 220 -20.95 -32.53 11.89
C GLU A 220 -20.46 -33.18 10.59
N ARG A 221 -21.15 -34.21 10.09
CA ARG A 221 -20.80 -34.83 8.80
C ARG A 221 -20.82 -33.83 7.64
N ARG A 222 -21.81 -32.93 7.58
CA ARG A 222 -21.93 -31.93 6.49
C ARG A 222 -20.87 -30.83 6.61
N VAL A 223 -20.57 -30.38 7.82
CA VAL A 223 -19.57 -29.34 8.09
C VAL A 223 -18.15 -29.88 7.84
N LEU A 224 -17.83 -31.09 8.29
CA LEU A 224 -16.54 -31.73 8.04
C LEU A 224 -16.25 -31.91 6.54
N VAL A 225 -17.25 -32.32 5.76
CA VAL A 225 -17.12 -32.44 4.30
C VAL A 225 -16.89 -31.07 3.62
N GLN A 226 -17.53 -30.01 4.12
CA GLN A 226 -17.33 -28.64 3.61
C GLN A 226 -15.95 -28.09 4.00
N ALA A 227 -15.52 -28.29 5.24
CA ALA A 227 -14.21 -27.87 5.74
C ALA A 227 -13.06 -28.56 4.99
N ALA A 228 -13.18 -29.87 4.74
CA ALA A 228 -12.21 -30.63 3.96
C ALA A 228 -12.07 -30.15 2.50
N ARG A 229 -13.12 -29.56 1.93
CA ARG A 229 -13.09 -28.97 0.56
C ARG A 229 -12.57 -27.54 0.53
N ALA A 230 -12.58 -26.83 1.67
CA ALA A 230 -12.17 -25.43 1.77
C ALA A 230 -10.68 -25.25 2.15
N LEU A 231 -10.00 -26.32 2.57
CA LEU A 231 -8.56 -26.32 2.82
C LEU A 231 -7.80 -26.37 1.48
N PRO A 232 -6.79 -25.49 1.28
CA PRO A 232 -5.93 -25.60 0.11
C PRO A 232 -5.16 -26.93 0.12
N PRO A 233 -4.84 -27.53 -1.04
CA PRO A 233 -3.97 -28.70 -1.08
C PRO A 233 -2.62 -28.34 -0.44
N GLY A 234 -2.19 -29.17 0.51
CA GLY A 234 -0.95 -29.00 1.27
C GLY A 234 0.31 -29.23 0.43
#